data_AF-A0A7L4QXP2-F1
#
_entry.id   AF-A0A7L4QXP2-F1
#
_cell.length_a   1.000
_cell.length_b   1.000
_cell.length_c   1.000
_cell.angle_alpha   90.00
_cell.angle_beta   90.00
_cell.angle_gamma   90.00
#
_symmetry.space_group_name_H-M   'P 1'
#
loop_
_entity.id
_entity.type
_entity.pdbx_description
1 polymer ?
#
loop_
_entity_poly.entity_id
_entity_poly.type
_entity_poly.pdbx_seq_one_letter_code
_entity_poly.pdbx_strand_id
1 'polypeptide(L)'
;MNLPLKFVNQKIEEYAMQVTYDPREGRGMVIYNLSLIPRKDLGAAIAVYKDAFKAGVCVSGLIRIIEQGEEIGDYRIPDEMAGIVTVCSSTLDGILMIRGVPVNPIGGGVVEIESRIPKRFTHLIRYEHTTIDPLQVLISQEITSVTDVMRKGSGTILANIRECHMEAEHLIGQVMDDLIGSSFTGILDVGLPNSPALGVEVNPQYMGIVALGGTNPMAAIREAGIPVRIHAIKGLLEIGTMSEILDY
;
A
#
# COMPACT_ATOMS: atom_id res chain seq x y z
N MET A 1 -20.18 -0.75 22.81
CA MET A 1 -20.49 -1.98 22.05
C MET A 1 -19.17 -2.67 21.77
N ASN A 2 -19.02 -3.96 22.14
CA ASN A 2 -17.84 -4.74 21.75
C ASN A 2 -17.98 -5.05 20.25
N LEU A 3 -17.14 -4.44 19.43
CA LEU A 3 -17.05 -4.79 18.02
C LEU A 3 -16.48 -6.22 17.90
N PRO A 4 -17.03 -7.08 17.03
CA PRO A 4 -16.50 -8.42 16.83
C PRO A 4 -15.07 -8.35 16.29
N LEU A 5 -14.25 -9.36 16.61
CA LEU A 5 -12.93 -9.54 16.02
C LEU A 5 -13.08 -9.67 14.50
N LYS A 6 -12.33 -8.86 13.73
CA LYS A 6 -12.30 -8.92 12.26
C LYS A 6 -10.93 -9.34 11.77
N PHE A 7 -10.92 -10.23 10.79
CA PHE A 7 -9.70 -10.56 10.05
C PHE A 7 -9.36 -9.44 9.07
N VAL A 8 -8.09 -9.38 8.65
CA VAL A 8 -7.61 -8.32 7.76
C VAL A 8 -8.31 -8.37 6.41
N ASN A 9 -8.59 -9.57 5.86
CA ASN A 9 -9.32 -9.71 4.60
C ASN A 9 -10.71 -9.06 4.65
N GLN A 10 -11.49 -9.30 5.72
CA GLN A 10 -12.81 -8.70 5.91
C GLN A 10 -12.72 -7.17 5.99
N LYS A 11 -11.70 -6.66 6.68
CA LYS A 11 -11.47 -5.22 6.78
C LYS A 11 -11.11 -4.60 5.42
N ILE A 12 -10.30 -5.28 4.61
CA ILE A 12 -9.97 -4.86 3.24
C ILE A 12 -11.24 -4.81 2.40
N GLU A 13 -12.04 -5.89 2.42
CA GLU A 13 -13.28 -6.00 1.65
C GLU A 13 -14.28 -4.89 2.03
N GLU A 14 -14.51 -4.67 3.32
CA GLU A 14 -15.41 -3.62 3.83
C GLU A 14 -15.04 -2.23 3.32
N TYR A 15 -13.75 -1.87 3.32
CA TYR A 15 -13.32 -0.58 2.82
C TYR A 15 -13.27 -0.51 1.29
N ALA A 16 -12.89 -1.60 0.62
CA ALA A 16 -12.86 -1.66 -0.84
C ALA A 16 -14.25 -1.39 -1.44
N MET A 17 -15.31 -1.91 -0.82
CA MET A 17 -16.70 -1.65 -1.23
C MET A 17 -17.13 -0.18 -1.13
N GLN A 18 -16.40 0.64 -0.37
CA GLN A 18 -16.70 2.06 -0.13
C GLN A 18 -15.76 3.00 -0.90
N VAL A 19 -14.77 2.47 -1.60
CA VAL A 19 -13.91 3.26 -2.49
C VAL A 19 -14.76 3.81 -3.64
N THR A 20 -14.54 5.08 -3.98
CA THR A 20 -15.20 5.76 -5.11
C THR A 20 -14.20 6.45 -6.02
N TYR A 21 -12.91 6.22 -5.82
CA TYR A 21 -11.84 6.85 -6.57
C TYR A 21 -11.87 6.48 -8.05
N ASP A 22 -11.95 7.48 -8.93
CA ASP A 22 -11.73 7.34 -10.37
C ASP A 22 -10.34 7.89 -10.73
N PRO A 23 -9.38 7.03 -11.13
CA PRO A 23 -8.03 7.44 -11.52
C PRO A 23 -7.99 8.47 -12.65
N ARG A 24 -8.95 8.44 -13.58
CA ARG A 24 -8.99 9.36 -14.74
C ARG A 24 -9.38 10.77 -14.34
N GLU A 25 -10.22 10.89 -13.30
CA GLU A 25 -10.70 12.17 -12.80
C GLU A 25 -9.88 12.67 -11.60
N GLY A 26 -9.09 11.79 -10.97
CA GLY A 26 -8.27 12.13 -9.81
C GLY A 26 -9.08 12.47 -8.56
N ARG A 27 -10.32 11.99 -8.44
CA ARG A 27 -11.23 12.33 -7.32
C ARG A 27 -11.95 11.10 -6.76
N GLY A 28 -12.42 11.22 -5.52
CA GLY A 28 -13.17 10.21 -4.81
C GLY A 28 -12.46 9.68 -3.57
N MET A 29 -13.11 8.71 -2.93
CA MET A 29 -12.67 8.14 -1.65
C MET A 29 -11.64 7.05 -1.87
N VAL A 30 -10.52 7.17 -1.16
CA VAL A 30 -9.42 6.18 -1.12
C VAL A 30 -9.23 5.63 0.29
N ILE A 31 -8.67 4.43 0.39
CA ILE A 31 -8.29 3.83 1.68
C ILE A 31 -6.94 4.40 2.10
N TYR A 32 -6.76 4.71 3.37
CA TYR A 32 -5.48 5.25 3.87
C TYR A 32 -4.84 4.47 5.00
N ASN A 33 -3.53 4.67 5.11
CA ASN A 33 -2.73 4.34 6.27
C ASN A 33 -2.36 5.61 7.03
N LEU A 34 -2.34 5.52 8.36
CA LEU A 34 -1.84 6.58 9.23
C LEU A 34 -0.52 6.13 9.85
N SER A 35 0.53 6.95 9.73
CA SER A 35 1.81 6.70 10.39
C SER A 35 2.17 7.85 11.31
N LEU A 36 2.69 7.54 12.49
CA LEU A 36 3.09 8.53 13.49
C LEU A 36 4.60 8.60 13.56
N ILE A 37 5.11 9.83 13.51
CA ILE A 37 6.55 10.15 13.53
C ILE A 37 6.76 11.23 14.60
N PRO A 38 7.88 11.21 15.36
CA PRO A 38 8.22 12.34 16.22
C PRO A 38 8.26 13.63 15.42
N ARG A 39 7.58 14.66 15.91
CA ARG A 39 7.45 15.96 15.22
C ARG A 39 8.81 16.58 14.85
N LYS A 40 9.80 16.41 15.73
CA LYS A 40 11.18 16.86 15.50
C LYS A 40 11.86 16.22 14.29
N ASP A 41 11.43 15.03 13.89
CA ASP A 41 12.03 14.24 12.81
C ASP A 41 11.20 14.35 11.51
N LEU A 42 10.07 15.08 11.53
CA LEU A 42 9.14 15.18 10.40
C LEU A 42 9.81 15.67 9.11
N GLY A 43 10.65 16.70 9.19
CA GLY A 43 11.36 17.23 8.02
C GLY A 43 12.30 16.21 7.38
N ALA A 44 13.02 15.43 8.20
CA ALA A 44 13.89 14.36 7.72
C ALA A 44 13.07 13.21 7.12
N ALA A 45 11.94 12.85 7.75
CA ALA A 45 11.03 11.84 7.24
C ALA A 45 10.43 12.21 5.87
N ILE A 46 10.02 13.48 5.68
CA ILE A 46 9.54 13.99 4.39
C ILE A 46 10.64 13.90 3.33
N ALA A 47 11.89 14.24 3.66
CA ALA A 47 13.01 14.12 2.72
C ALA A 47 13.20 12.67 2.25
N VAL A 48 13.20 11.70 3.18
CA VAL A 48 13.29 10.28 2.83
C VAL A 48 12.09 9.82 2.00
N TYR A 49 10.88 10.30 2.31
CA TYR A 49 9.70 9.98 1.52
C TYR A 49 9.84 10.49 0.08
N LYS A 50 10.29 11.75 -0.11
CA LYS A 50 10.51 12.31 -1.46
C LYS A 50 11.47 11.44 -2.27
N ASP A 51 12.53 10.92 -1.64
CA ASP A 51 13.48 10.03 -2.30
C ASP A 51 12.85 8.67 -2.62
N ALA A 52 12.02 8.12 -1.73
CA ALA A 52 11.27 6.89 -1.97
C ALA A 52 10.28 7.07 -3.16
N PHE A 53 9.62 8.23 -3.24
CA PHE A 53 8.72 8.55 -4.34
C PHE A 53 9.46 8.64 -5.68
N LYS A 54 10.59 9.36 -5.72
CA LYS A 54 11.44 9.45 -6.92
C LYS A 54 12.00 8.09 -7.35
N ALA A 55 12.22 7.18 -6.40
CA ALA A 55 12.69 5.83 -6.69
C ALA A 55 11.59 4.88 -7.18
N GLY A 56 10.32 5.29 -7.17
CA GLY A 56 9.20 4.47 -7.66
C GLY A 56 8.80 3.34 -6.71
N VAL A 57 9.07 3.45 -5.41
CA VAL A 57 8.70 2.44 -4.41
C VAL A 57 7.43 2.80 -3.61
N CYS A 58 6.78 3.91 -3.96
CA CYS A 58 5.54 4.38 -3.35
C CYS A 58 4.33 3.95 -4.18
N VAL A 59 3.20 3.68 -3.53
CA VAL A 59 1.91 3.49 -4.20
C VAL A 59 1.35 4.81 -4.74
N SER A 60 1.66 5.93 -4.10
CA SER A 60 1.22 7.27 -4.48
C SER A 60 2.21 8.32 -3.98
N GLY A 61 2.27 9.46 -4.67
CA GLY A 61 2.97 10.67 -4.19
C GLY A 61 2.13 11.48 -3.22
N LEU A 62 0.83 11.21 -3.12
CA LEU A 62 -0.09 11.97 -2.29
C LEU A 62 0.06 11.60 -0.83
N ILE A 63 0.26 12.64 -0.01
CA ILE A 63 0.28 12.55 1.44
C ILE A 63 -0.60 13.63 2.06
N ARG A 64 -0.98 13.43 3.32
CA ARG A 64 -1.52 14.51 4.16
C ARG A 64 -0.82 14.47 5.52
N ILE A 65 -0.31 15.62 5.94
CA ILE A 65 0.27 15.78 7.28
C ILE A 65 -0.84 16.19 8.24
N ILE A 66 -0.88 15.54 9.40
CA ILE A 66 -1.80 15.83 10.50
C ILE A 66 -0.96 16.26 11.69
N GLU A 67 -1.22 17.46 12.20
CA GLU A 67 -0.43 18.04 13.29
C GLU A 67 -0.81 17.45 14.65
N GLN A 68 0.08 17.66 15.63
CA GLN A 68 -0.17 17.29 17.02
C GLN A 68 -1.53 17.83 17.50
N GLY A 69 -2.31 16.96 18.16
CA GLY A 69 -3.59 17.32 18.76
C GLY A 69 -4.76 17.38 17.77
N GLU A 70 -4.51 17.36 16.46
CA GLU A 70 -5.53 17.22 15.42
C GLU A 70 -6.07 15.80 15.36
N GLU A 71 -7.23 15.64 14.72
CA GLU A 71 -7.95 14.37 14.60
C GLU A 71 -8.05 13.93 13.15
N ILE A 72 -7.93 12.62 12.94
CA ILE A 72 -8.21 11.96 11.67
C ILE A 72 -9.05 10.70 11.93
N GLY A 73 -10.29 10.73 11.43
CA GLY A 73 -11.28 9.70 11.76
C GLY A 73 -11.54 9.66 13.27
N ASP A 74 -11.31 8.49 13.87
CA ASP A 74 -11.43 8.20 15.30
C ASP A 74 -10.10 8.31 16.06
N TYR A 75 -9.04 8.85 15.43
CA TYR A 75 -7.71 8.91 16.01
C TYR A 75 -7.22 10.35 16.19
N ARG A 76 -6.79 10.68 17.41
CA ARG A 76 -6.18 11.97 17.75
C ARG A 76 -4.65 11.85 17.80
N ILE A 77 -3.94 12.74 17.13
CA ILE A 77 -2.47 12.71 17.10
C ILE A 77 -1.91 13.05 18.49
N PRO A 78 -1.10 12.18 19.10
CA PRO A 78 -0.52 12.42 20.43
C PRO A 78 0.42 13.62 20.46
N ASP A 79 0.71 14.07 21.69
CA ASP A 79 1.72 15.10 21.90
C ASP A 79 3.11 14.70 21.39
N GLU A 80 3.84 15.67 20.85
CA GLU A 80 5.17 15.52 20.23
C GLU A 80 5.24 14.64 18.98
N MET A 81 4.09 14.22 18.45
CA MET A 81 4.00 13.41 17.22
C MET A 81 3.34 14.19 16.09
N ALA A 82 3.68 13.82 14.85
CA ALA A 82 2.99 14.21 13.64
C ALA A 82 2.46 12.96 12.94
N GLY A 83 1.28 13.08 12.33
CA GLY A 83 0.68 12.04 11.49
C GLY A 83 1.05 12.25 10.02
N ILE A 84 1.46 11.17 9.34
CA ILE A 84 1.58 11.10 7.88
C ILE A 84 0.53 10.12 7.37
N VAL A 85 -0.38 10.64 6.56
CA VAL A 85 -1.44 9.89 5.89
C VAL A 85 -0.98 9.55 4.48
N THR A 86 -1.13 8.30 4.09
CA THR A 86 -0.72 7.78 2.78
C THR A 86 -1.82 6.93 2.17
N VAL A 87 -1.88 6.88 0.83
CA VAL A 87 -2.81 6.01 0.12
C VAL A 87 -2.43 4.55 0.34
N CYS A 88 -3.41 3.72 0.70
CA CYS A 88 -3.23 2.28 0.85
C CYS A 88 -3.40 1.57 -0.49
N SER A 89 -2.57 0.55 -0.73
CA SER A 89 -2.66 -0.31 -1.92
C SER A 89 -3.99 -1.04 -2.05
N SER A 90 -4.72 -1.24 -0.96
CA SER A 90 -6.08 -1.79 -1.00
C SER A 90 -7.09 -0.88 -1.70
N THR A 91 -6.74 0.38 -1.97
CA THR A 91 -7.53 1.24 -2.88
C THR A 91 -7.64 0.59 -4.27
N LEU A 92 -6.62 -0.16 -4.71
CA LEU A 92 -6.67 -0.94 -5.95
C LEU A 92 -7.81 -1.97 -5.94
N ASP A 93 -8.09 -2.60 -4.79
CA ASP A 93 -9.18 -3.58 -4.66
C ASP A 93 -10.53 -2.91 -4.96
N GLY A 94 -10.72 -1.68 -4.48
CA GLY A 94 -11.90 -0.88 -4.78
C GLY A 94 -11.99 -0.45 -6.25
N ILE A 95 -10.88 0.01 -6.85
CA ILE A 95 -10.83 0.38 -8.27
C ILE A 95 -11.20 -0.81 -9.16
N LEU A 96 -10.64 -1.99 -8.87
CA LEU A 96 -10.92 -3.23 -9.59
C LEU A 96 -12.40 -3.63 -9.43
N MET A 97 -12.94 -3.52 -8.22
CA MET A 97 -14.35 -3.82 -7.94
C MET A 97 -15.31 -2.91 -8.71
N ILE A 98 -15.04 -1.59 -8.78
CA ILE A 98 -15.84 -0.62 -9.56
C ILE A 98 -15.87 -1.00 -11.06
N ARG A 99 -14.77 -1.57 -11.57
CA ARG A 99 -14.67 -2.05 -12.95
C ARG A 99 -15.26 -3.44 -13.16
N GLY A 100 -15.96 -3.98 -12.17
CA GLY A 100 -16.60 -5.29 -12.25
C GLY A 100 -15.63 -6.45 -12.18
N VAL A 101 -14.45 -6.25 -11.56
CA VAL A 101 -13.46 -7.30 -11.32
C VAL A 101 -13.50 -7.71 -9.84
N PRO A 102 -14.11 -8.87 -9.51
CA PRO A 102 -14.01 -9.43 -8.17
C PRO A 102 -12.56 -9.86 -7.89
N VAL A 103 -12.03 -9.44 -6.75
CA VAL A 103 -10.68 -9.77 -6.31
C VAL A 103 -10.69 -10.50 -4.98
N ASN A 104 -9.76 -11.43 -4.80
CA ASN A 104 -9.51 -12.12 -3.55
C ASN A 104 -8.12 -11.74 -3.02
N PRO A 105 -8.02 -10.93 -1.95
CA PRO A 105 -6.73 -10.61 -1.33
C PRO A 105 -6.09 -11.85 -0.70
N ILE A 106 -4.92 -12.26 -1.19
CA ILE A 106 -4.21 -13.45 -0.70
C ILE A 106 -3.40 -13.10 0.55
N GLY A 107 -2.55 -12.08 0.49
CA GLY A 107 -1.63 -11.75 1.58
C GLY A 107 -0.72 -10.57 1.33
N GLY A 108 0.03 -10.21 2.38
CA GLY A 108 1.10 -9.21 2.35
C GLY A 108 2.44 -9.84 2.67
N GLY A 109 3.50 -9.37 2.00
CA GLY A 109 4.80 -10.04 2.03
C GLY A 109 5.98 -9.14 1.67
N VAL A 110 7.16 -9.76 1.68
CA VAL A 110 8.42 -9.15 1.25
C VAL A 110 8.80 -9.70 -0.12
N VAL A 111 9.01 -8.81 -1.08
CA VAL A 111 9.44 -9.14 -2.45
C VAL A 111 10.90 -8.79 -2.63
N GLU A 112 11.65 -9.74 -3.17
CA GLU A 112 13.03 -9.57 -3.62
C GLU A 112 13.06 -8.80 -4.94
N ILE A 113 13.82 -7.72 -4.97
CA ILE A 113 14.09 -6.90 -6.15
C ILE A 113 15.56 -7.09 -6.53
N GLU A 114 15.80 -7.37 -7.80
CA GLU A 114 17.15 -7.45 -8.36
C GLU A 114 17.21 -6.67 -9.67
N SER A 115 18.13 -5.71 -9.75
CA SER A 115 18.28 -4.83 -10.91
C SER A 115 16.97 -4.14 -11.32
N ARG A 116 16.21 -3.67 -10.32
CA ARG A 116 14.88 -3.04 -10.41
C ARG A 116 13.77 -3.93 -10.96
N ILE A 117 14.00 -5.24 -11.01
CA ILE A 117 13.02 -6.22 -11.47
C ILE A 117 12.54 -7.04 -10.26
N PRO A 118 11.23 -7.12 -9.99
CA PRO A 118 10.70 -8.00 -8.96
C PRO A 118 10.95 -9.47 -9.32
N LYS A 119 11.44 -10.26 -8.37
CA LYS A 119 11.80 -11.67 -8.60
C LYS A 119 10.81 -12.63 -7.97
N ARG A 120 10.58 -12.51 -6.66
CA ARG A 120 9.72 -13.41 -5.91
C ARG A 120 9.36 -12.85 -4.54
N PHE A 121 8.28 -13.37 -3.96
CA PHE A 121 8.06 -13.26 -2.53
C PHE A 121 9.05 -14.14 -1.76
N THR A 122 9.72 -13.56 -0.78
CA THR A 122 10.60 -14.27 0.17
C THR A 122 9.87 -14.62 1.46
N HIS A 123 8.87 -13.81 1.82
CA HIS A 123 8.01 -13.98 2.99
C HIS A 123 6.59 -13.58 2.61
N LEU A 124 5.59 -14.29 3.14
CA LEU A 124 4.18 -14.00 2.91
C LEU A 124 3.38 -14.37 4.16
N ILE A 125 2.47 -13.48 4.56
CA ILE A 125 1.45 -13.76 5.58
C ILE A 125 0.08 -13.60 4.92
N ARG A 126 -0.74 -14.65 5.01
CA ARG A 126 -2.06 -14.69 4.36
C ARG A 126 -3.08 -13.88 5.15
N TYR A 127 -3.91 -13.10 4.44
CA TYR A 127 -4.89 -12.20 5.06
C TYR A 127 -6.04 -12.95 5.75
N GLU A 128 -6.40 -14.13 5.25
CA GLU A 128 -7.49 -14.97 5.79
C GLU A 128 -7.21 -15.58 7.18
N HIS A 129 -5.97 -15.49 7.67
CA HIS A 129 -5.55 -16.12 8.92
C HIS A 129 -4.93 -15.13 9.91
N THR A 130 -5.08 -13.82 9.67
CA THR A 130 -4.50 -12.78 10.53
C THR A 130 -5.50 -11.65 10.80
N THR A 131 -5.43 -11.12 12.02
CA THR A 131 -6.16 -9.91 12.46
C THR A 131 -5.25 -8.68 12.51
N ILE A 132 -3.96 -8.86 12.23
CA ILE A 132 -2.94 -7.82 12.21
C ILE A 132 -2.43 -7.69 10.78
N ASP A 133 -2.24 -6.45 10.32
CA ASP A 133 -1.70 -6.19 8.99
C ASP A 133 -0.30 -6.83 8.82
N PRO A 134 -0.11 -7.75 7.85
CA PRO A 134 1.16 -8.36 7.51
C PRO A 134 2.30 -7.38 7.32
N LEU A 135 2.07 -6.29 6.59
CA LEU A 135 3.16 -5.37 6.23
C LEU A 135 3.66 -4.65 7.47
N GLN A 136 2.77 -4.26 8.38
CA GLN A 136 3.15 -3.73 9.69
C GLN A 136 4.02 -4.71 10.50
N VAL A 137 3.69 -6.01 10.49
CA VAL A 137 4.49 -7.03 11.17
C VAL A 137 5.87 -7.17 10.53
N LEU A 138 5.93 -7.32 9.21
CA LEU A 138 7.17 -7.51 8.46
C LEU A 138 8.09 -6.29 8.55
N ILE A 139 7.50 -5.09 8.57
CA ILE A 139 8.21 -3.87 8.95
C ILE A 139 8.84 -4.10 10.32
N SER A 140 8.08 -4.37 11.38
CA SER A 140 8.64 -4.49 12.75
C SER A 140 9.79 -5.50 12.92
N GLN A 141 9.94 -6.49 12.02
CA GLN A 141 11.03 -7.47 12.03
C GLN A 141 12.33 -7.01 11.34
N GLU A 142 12.39 -5.79 10.79
CA GLU A 142 13.58 -5.21 10.14
C GLU A 142 14.12 -6.05 8.96
N ILE A 143 13.24 -6.77 8.26
CA ILE A 143 13.60 -7.65 7.13
C ILE A 143 13.51 -6.96 5.75
N THR A 144 13.15 -5.67 5.72
CA THR A 144 13.09 -4.87 4.50
C THR A 144 14.44 -4.17 4.24
N SER A 145 14.71 -3.87 2.97
CA SER A 145 15.87 -3.10 2.55
C SER A 145 15.47 -2.14 1.43
N VAL A 146 14.42 -1.37 1.67
CA VAL A 146 13.82 -0.44 0.70
C VAL A 146 14.84 0.61 0.28
N THR A 147 15.65 1.10 1.22
CA THR A 147 16.70 2.09 0.94
C THR A 147 17.83 1.54 0.07
N ASP A 148 18.05 0.23 0.07
CA ASP A 148 18.98 -0.43 -0.85
C ASP A 148 18.38 -0.56 -2.26
N VAL A 149 17.09 -0.86 -2.37
CA VAL A 149 16.39 -0.83 -3.66
C VAL A 149 16.43 0.57 -4.26
N MET A 150 16.21 1.62 -3.46
CA MET A 150 16.29 3.02 -3.90
C MET A 150 17.69 3.38 -4.43
N ARG A 151 18.76 2.93 -3.76
CA ARG A 151 20.14 3.33 -4.08
C ARG A 151 20.83 2.46 -5.12
N LYS A 152 20.64 1.15 -5.02
CA LYS A 152 21.38 0.12 -5.78
C LYS A 152 20.48 -0.56 -6.83
N GLY A 153 19.17 -0.41 -6.73
CA GLY A 153 18.21 -1.13 -7.57
C GLY A 153 18.00 -2.59 -7.14
N SER A 154 18.59 -3.03 -6.04
CA SER A 154 18.46 -4.41 -5.52
C SER A 154 18.28 -4.39 -4.02
N GLY A 155 17.49 -5.33 -3.49
CA GLY A 155 17.12 -5.41 -2.09
C GLY A 155 15.72 -6.00 -1.93
N THR A 156 14.98 -5.56 -0.92
CA THR A 156 13.67 -6.10 -0.58
C THR A 156 12.67 -4.99 -0.28
N ILE A 157 11.48 -5.09 -0.89
CA ILE A 157 10.35 -4.18 -0.64
C ILE A 157 9.14 -4.94 -0.13
N LEU A 158 8.15 -4.22 0.37
CA LEU A 158 6.86 -4.78 0.74
C LEU A 158 5.92 -4.74 -0.46
N ALA A 159 5.14 -5.80 -0.60
CA ALA A 159 4.09 -5.91 -1.59
C ALA A 159 2.91 -6.71 -1.04
N ASN A 160 1.77 -6.59 -1.69
CA ASN A 160 0.59 -7.38 -1.41
C ASN A 160 0.11 -8.02 -2.70
N ILE A 161 -0.44 -9.22 -2.56
CA ILE A 161 -0.92 -10.02 -3.68
C ILE A 161 -2.40 -10.31 -3.50
N ARG A 162 -3.13 -10.17 -4.59
CA ARG A 162 -4.51 -10.62 -4.76
C ARG A 162 -4.61 -11.46 -6.03
N GLU A 163 -5.70 -12.19 -6.16
CA GLU A 163 -6.03 -12.90 -7.38
C GLU A 163 -7.40 -12.47 -7.89
N CYS A 164 -7.61 -12.60 -9.21
CA CYS A 164 -8.92 -12.50 -9.84
C CYS A 164 -9.08 -13.60 -10.88
N HIS A 165 -10.32 -13.87 -11.27
CA HIS A 165 -10.60 -14.83 -12.34
C HIS A 165 -9.96 -14.36 -13.65
N MET A 166 -9.35 -15.28 -14.42
CA MET A 166 -8.58 -14.95 -15.61
C MET A 166 -9.39 -14.26 -16.72
N GLU A 167 -10.71 -14.48 -16.78
CA GLU A 167 -11.61 -13.78 -17.72
C GLU A 167 -11.61 -12.25 -17.53
N ALA A 168 -11.17 -11.77 -16.36
CA ALA A 168 -11.02 -10.35 -16.09
C ALA A 168 -9.73 -9.72 -16.67
N GLU A 169 -8.85 -10.49 -17.32
CA GLU A 169 -7.54 -10.01 -17.82
C GLU A 169 -7.67 -8.72 -18.65
N HIS A 170 -8.65 -8.67 -19.56
CA HIS A 170 -8.90 -7.48 -20.38
C HIS A 170 -9.32 -6.25 -19.55
N LEU A 171 -10.07 -6.44 -18.45
CA LEU A 171 -10.46 -5.37 -17.53
C LEU A 171 -9.28 -4.91 -16.68
N ILE A 172 -8.36 -5.82 -16.31
CA ILE A 172 -7.11 -5.45 -15.65
C ILE A 172 -6.28 -4.54 -16.55
N GLY A 173 -6.18 -4.86 -17.84
CA GLY A 173 -5.52 -3.99 -18.82
C GLY A 173 -6.11 -2.58 -18.86
N GLN A 174 -7.45 -2.46 -18.89
CA GLN A 174 -8.12 -1.15 -18.85
C GLN A 174 -7.85 -0.39 -17.55
N VAL A 175 -7.83 -1.08 -16.41
CA VAL A 175 -7.50 -0.46 -15.11
C VAL A 175 -6.06 0.02 -15.11
N MET A 176 -5.13 -0.76 -15.65
CA MET A 176 -3.74 -0.33 -15.79
C MET A 176 -3.65 0.92 -16.65
N ASP A 177 -4.35 0.97 -17.79
CA ASP A 177 -4.39 2.14 -18.66
C ASP A 177 -4.95 3.38 -17.95
N ASP A 178 -6.01 3.23 -17.15
CA ASP A 178 -6.61 4.32 -16.39
C ASP A 178 -5.70 4.82 -15.25
N LEU A 179 -4.82 3.96 -14.72
CA LEU A 179 -3.83 4.35 -13.72
C LEU A 179 -2.66 5.12 -14.32
N ILE A 180 -2.40 5.01 -15.63
CA ILE A 180 -1.32 5.75 -16.31
C ILE A 180 -1.58 7.26 -16.17
N GLY A 181 -0.60 7.97 -15.60
CA GLY A 181 -0.70 9.41 -15.38
C GLY A 181 -1.55 9.82 -14.18
N SER A 182 -2.14 8.88 -13.45
CA SER A 182 -2.79 9.14 -12.17
C SER A 182 -1.74 9.26 -11.04
N SER A 183 -2.11 9.87 -9.91
CA SER A 183 -1.26 9.88 -8.72
C SER A 183 -1.18 8.52 -8.00
N PHE A 184 -1.77 7.44 -8.56
CA PHE A 184 -1.75 6.09 -8.00
C PHE A 184 -0.97 5.12 -8.92
N THR A 185 0.19 4.65 -8.45
CA THR A 185 1.10 3.74 -9.14
C THR A 185 1.18 2.41 -8.38
N GLY A 186 0.03 1.75 -8.24
CA GLY A 186 -0.12 0.63 -7.30
C GLY A 186 0.43 -0.71 -7.78
N ILE A 187 0.47 -1.00 -9.08
CA ILE A 187 0.74 -2.35 -9.60
C ILE A 187 2.25 -2.57 -9.83
N LEU A 188 2.79 -3.62 -9.21
CA LEU A 188 4.18 -4.05 -9.32
C LEU A 188 4.37 -5.12 -10.40
N ASP A 189 3.46 -6.09 -10.47
CA ASP A 189 3.51 -7.21 -11.40
C ASP A 189 2.10 -7.79 -11.62
N VAL A 190 1.85 -8.35 -12.80
CA VAL A 190 0.64 -9.09 -13.11
C VAL A 190 1.04 -10.45 -13.65
N GLY A 191 0.71 -11.50 -12.90
CA GLY A 191 1.03 -12.88 -13.27
C GLY A 191 0.18 -13.37 -14.45
N LEU A 192 0.74 -14.28 -15.23
CA LEU A 192 0.00 -14.95 -16.29
C LEU A 192 -1.14 -15.82 -15.70
N PRO A 193 -2.25 -16.00 -16.43
CA PRO A 193 -3.30 -16.93 -16.04
C PRO A 193 -2.78 -18.33 -15.69
N ASN A 194 -3.33 -18.92 -14.62
CA ASN A 194 -2.96 -20.25 -14.12
C ASN A 194 -1.47 -20.42 -13.77
N SER A 195 -0.75 -19.32 -13.54
CA SER A 195 0.68 -19.35 -13.22
C SER A 195 0.96 -18.64 -11.90
N PRO A 196 1.97 -19.07 -11.12
CA PRO A 196 2.37 -18.36 -9.91
C PRO A 196 2.80 -16.92 -10.21
N ALA A 197 2.30 -15.95 -9.44
CA ALA A 197 2.74 -14.57 -9.51
C ALA A 197 3.86 -14.32 -8.50
N LEU A 198 5.07 -14.02 -8.99
CA LEU A 198 6.27 -13.86 -8.16
C LEU A 198 6.48 -15.02 -7.17
N GLY A 199 6.23 -16.25 -7.62
CA GLY A 199 6.41 -17.48 -6.83
C GLY A 199 5.28 -17.80 -5.86
N VAL A 200 4.19 -17.03 -5.83
CA VAL A 200 2.98 -17.34 -5.04
C VAL A 200 1.94 -17.97 -5.96
N GLU A 201 1.46 -19.15 -5.58
CA GLU A 201 0.41 -19.86 -6.32
C GLU A 201 -0.94 -19.12 -6.25
N VAL A 202 -1.69 -19.21 -7.34
CA VAL A 202 -3.07 -18.73 -7.46
C VAL A 202 -4.00 -19.90 -7.71
N ASN A 203 -5.29 -19.71 -7.47
CA ASN A 203 -6.28 -20.74 -7.72
C ASN A 203 -6.37 -21.12 -9.21
N PRO A 204 -6.82 -22.36 -9.54
CA PRO A 204 -7.12 -22.71 -10.92
C PRO A 204 -8.15 -21.75 -11.53
N GLN A 205 -7.91 -21.31 -12.77
CA GLN A 205 -8.66 -20.27 -13.51
C GLN A 205 -8.44 -18.83 -13.01
N TYR A 206 -7.43 -18.59 -12.18
CA TYR A 206 -7.11 -17.25 -11.66
C TYR A 206 -5.76 -16.75 -12.18
N MET A 207 -5.55 -15.45 -12.01
CA MET A 207 -4.29 -14.74 -12.23
C MET A 207 -3.96 -13.88 -11.01
N GLY A 208 -2.67 -13.68 -10.74
CA GLY A 208 -2.20 -12.90 -9.60
C GLY A 208 -1.93 -11.45 -9.97
N ILE A 209 -2.28 -10.51 -9.10
CA ILE A 209 -1.98 -9.09 -9.22
C ILE A 209 -1.18 -8.70 -7.99
N VAL A 210 0.06 -8.29 -8.20
CA VAL A 210 0.96 -7.85 -7.15
C VAL A 210 0.99 -6.33 -7.14
N ALA A 211 0.75 -5.74 -5.98
CA ALA A 211 0.82 -4.29 -5.79
C ALA A 211 1.93 -3.92 -4.80
N LEU A 212 2.52 -2.75 -5.01
CA LEU A 212 3.43 -2.13 -4.05
C LEU A 212 2.75 -1.98 -2.68
N GLY A 213 3.52 -2.14 -1.60
CA GLY A 213 3.05 -1.84 -0.25
C GLY A 213 2.95 -0.33 -0.03
N GLY A 214 1.77 0.16 0.36
CA GLY A 214 1.58 1.59 0.71
C GLY A 214 2.44 2.07 1.88
N THR A 215 3.07 1.15 2.62
CA THR A 215 3.94 1.40 3.76
C THR A 215 5.44 1.33 3.43
N ASN A 216 5.83 1.09 2.17
CA ASN A 216 7.24 1.13 1.74
C ASN A 216 7.96 2.43 2.11
N PRO A 217 7.36 3.63 1.97
CA PRO A 217 8.03 4.87 2.37
C PRO A 217 8.30 4.92 3.87
N MET A 218 7.39 4.37 4.68
CA MET A 218 7.56 4.28 6.13
C MET A 218 8.63 3.27 6.53
N ALA A 219 8.76 2.17 5.77
CA ALA A 219 9.88 1.24 5.92
C ALA A 219 11.21 1.96 5.64
N ALA A 220 11.31 2.73 4.55
CA ALA A 220 12.51 3.50 4.22
C ALA A 220 12.87 4.56 5.27
N ILE A 221 11.89 5.31 5.77
CA ILE A 221 12.07 6.30 6.86
C ILE A 221 12.67 5.63 8.10
N ARG A 222 12.16 4.44 8.43
CA ARG A 222 12.64 3.70 9.59
C ARG A 222 14.01 3.05 9.39
N GLU A 223 14.30 2.57 8.19
CA GLU A 223 15.67 2.15 7.80
C GLU A 223 16.67 3.31 7.89
N ALA A 224 16.22 4.56 7.75
CA ALA A 224 17.02 5.76 7.98
C ALA A 224 17.18 6.13 9.47
N GLY A 225 16.70 5.30 10.40
CA GLY A 225 16.84 5.47 11.84
C GLY A 225 15.75 6.33 12.50
N ILE A 226 14.70 6.70 11.77
CA ILE A 226 13.59 7.50 12.31
C ILE A 226 12.49 6.55 12.81
N PRO A 227 12.08 6.63 14.08
CA PRO A 227 11.03 5.73 14.59
C PRO A 227 9.68 6.08 13.96
N VAL A 228 8.98 5.05 13.47
CA VAL A 228 7.64 5.18 12.87
C VAL A 228 6.69 4.17 13.51
N ARG A 229 5.48 4.62 13.86
CA ARG A 229 4.37 3.73 14.27
C ARG A 229 3.30 3.74 13.20
N ILE A 230 2.98 2.58 12.64
CA ILE A 230 2.05 2.46 11.52
C ILE A 230 0.70 1.92 12.01
N HIS A 231 -0.36 2.56 11.56
CA HIS A 231 -1.75 2.11 11.67
C HIS A 231 -2.30 1.89 10.25
N ALA A 232 -2.19 0.65 9.77
CA ALA A 232 -2.60 0.29 8.42
C ALA A 232 -4.13 0.17 8.30
N ILE A 233 -4.65 0.46 7.10
CA ILE A 233 -6.06 0.33 6.72
C ILE A 233 -6.94 1.07 7.73
N LYS A 234 -6.68 2.37 7.95
CA LYS A 234 -7.28 3.12 9.06
C LYS A 234 -8.69 3.62 8.74
N GLY A 235 -8.97 3.93 7.48
CA GLY A 235 -10.29 4.37 7.04
C GLY A 235 -10.30 4.82 5.59
N LEU A 236 -11.30 5.62 5.24
CA LEU A 236 -11.44 6.28 3.94
C LEU A 236 -11.18 7.78 4.08
N LEU A 237 -10.65 8.41 3.05
CA LEU A 237 -10.66 9.87 2.91
C LEU A 237 -10.83 10.30 1.45
N GLU A 238 -11.28 11.53 1.26
CA GLU A 238 -11.31 12.17 -0.05
C GLU A 238 -9.89 12.48 -0.52
N ILE A 239 -9.48 11.91 -1.66
CA ILE A 239 -8.12 12.05 -2.18
C ILE A 239 -7.71 13.52 -2.41
N GLY A 240 -8.67 14.39 -2.74
CA GLY A 240 -8.44 15.83 -2.92
C GLY A 240 -8.07 16.59 -1.65
N THR A 241 -8.11 15.95 -0.48
CA THR A 241 -7.59 16.53 0.78
C THR A 241 -6.10 16.26 0.99
N MET A 242 -5.46 15.52 0.09
CA MET A 242 -4.03 15.22 0.10
C MET A 242 -3.27 16.16 -0.83
N SER A 243 -1.95 16.26 -0.65
CA SER A 243 -1.05 17.06 -1.47
C SER A 243 0.13 16.21 -1.93
N GLU A 244 0.73 16.57 -3.07
CA GLU A 244 1.88 15.86 -3.58
C GLU A 244 3.07 16.02 -2.64
N ILE A 245 3.78 14.93 -2.37
CA ILE A 245 4.93 14.93 -1.45
C ILE A 245 6.02 15.92 -1.90
N LEU A 246 6.12 16.18 -3.20
CA LEU A 246 7.10 17.09 -3.76
C LEU A 246 6.83 18.57 -3.43
N ASP A 247 5.61 18.91 -2.99
CA ASP A 247 5.20 20.28 -2.64
C ASP A 247 5.50 20.65 -1.18
N TYR A 248 5.80 19.64 -0.33
CA TYR A 248 6.36 19.84 1.01
C TYR A 248 7.86 20.15 0.94
#